data_AF-A0A3B9ZLV9-F1
#
_entry.id   AF-A0A3B9ZLV9-F1
#
_cell.length_a   1.000
_cell.length_b   1.000
_cell.length_c   1.000
_cell.angle_alpha   90.00
_cell.angle_beta   90.00
_cell.angle_gamma   90.00
#
_symmetry.space_group_name_H-M   'P 1'
#
loop_
_entity.id
_entity.type
_entity.pdbx_description
1 polymer ?
#
loop_
_entity_poly.entity_id
_entity_poly.type
_entity_poly.pdbx_seq_one_letter_code
_entity_poly.pdbx_strand_id
1 'polypeptide(L)'
;NYNIILMGTSNLPKFKSIQTENYHHIRLRYLSPTFVDYTKPLVRRFVGKYRETFSGEPSQFSHQGYDVSYYFLSALYQYGKDFRACLPSYPMELTQMDFRFSRVTPMGGYMNHSLFITAYERNFDIVNMGTLGSEAK
;
A
#
# COMPACT_ATOMS: atom_id res chain seq x y z
N ASN A 1 -16.39 -22.64 20.11
CA ASN A 1 -15.76 -21.96 18.95
C ASN A 1 -15.43 -20.54 19.31
N TYR A 2 -14.15 -20.24 19.55
CA TYR A 2 -13.69 -18.87 19.81
C TYR A 2 -13.25 -18.22 18.50
N ASN A 3 -13.71 -16.99 18.27
CA ASN A 3 -13.27 -16.18 17.14
C ASN A 3 -11.96 -15.49 17.50
N ILE A 4 -10.84 -16.18 17.31
CA ILE A 4 -9.50 -15.68 17.59
C ILE A 4 -8.93 -15.03 16.33
N ILE A 5 -8.36 -13.83 16.49
CA ILE A 5 -7.66 -13.06 15.46
C ILE A 5 -6.29 -12.70 16.02
N LEU A 6 -5.21 -13.01 15.30
CA LEU A 6 -3.88 -12.55 15.66
C LEU A 6 -3.63 -11.16 15.07
N MET A 7 -3.41 -10.17 15.92
CA MET A 7 -2.88 -8.86 15.53
C MET A 7 -1.36 -8.88 15.64
N GLY A 8 -0.65 -8.47 14.58
CA GLY A 8 0.80 -8.53 14.55
C GLY A 8 1.45 -7.50 13.65
N THR A 9 2.74 -7.70 13.36
CA THR A 9 3.52 -6.83 12.48
C THR A 9 3.64 -7.43 11.08
N SER A 10 3.87 -6.57 10.07
CA SER A 10 4.16 -6.97 8.69
C SER A 10 5.45 -7.78 8.53
N ASN A 11 6.21 -8.00 9.60
CA ASN A 11 7.38 -8.88 9.60
C ASN A 11 7.02 -10.35 9.79
N LEU A 12 5.86 -10.68 10.36
CA LEU A 12 5.46 -12.07 10.60
C LEU A 12 5.50 -12.89 9.30
N PRO A 13 4.85 -12.48 8.18
CA PRO A 13 4.90 -13.26 6.94
C PRO A 13 6.29 -13.41 6.32
N LYS A 14 7.31 -12.67 6.80
CA LYS A 14 8.69 -12.79 6.32
C LYS A 14 9.44 -13.96 6.97
N PHE A 15 8.92 -14.54 8.04
CA PHE A 15 9.54 -15.69 8.69
C PHE A 15 9.35 -16.96 7.86
N LYS A 16 10.45 -17.45 7.26
CA LYS A 16 10.47 -18.70 6.49
C LYS A 16 10.20 -19.95 7.34
N SER A 17 10.35 -19.87 8.66
CA SER A 17 10.11 -20.96 9.59
C SER A 17 8.62 -21.22 9.86
N ILE A 18 7.73 -20.31 9.46
CA ILE A 18 6.29 -20.42 9.68
C ILE A 18 5.61 -20.60 8.33
N GLN A 19 4.86 -21.69 8.19
CA GLN A 19 4.06 -21.98 7.00
C GLN A 19 2.92 -20.95 6.85
N THR A 20 2.70 -20.49 5.62
CA THR A 20 1.71 -19.44 5.29
C THR A 20 0.30 -19.81 5.72
N GLU A 21 -0.04 -21.09 5.63
CA GLU A 21 -1.33 -21.67 6.00
C GLU A 21 -1.68 -21.37 7.47
N ASN A 22 -0.68 -21.33 8.35
CA ASN A 22 -0.88 -21.04 9.76
C ASN A 22 -1.41 -19.61 9.98
N TYR A 23 -0.98 -18.64 9.16
CA TYR A 23 -1.49 -17.27 9.22
C TYR A 23 -2.96 -17.17 8.82
N HIS A 24 -3.42 -18.01 7.88
CA HIS A 24 -4.83 -18.11 7.51
C HIS A 24 -5.67 -18.75 8.62
N HIS A 25 -5.17 -19.83 9.25
CA HIS A 25 -5.87 -20.50 10.34
C HIS A 25 -6.14 -19.58 11.55
N ILE A 26 -5.15 -18.80 11.94
CA ILE A 26 -5.22 -17.85 13.08
C ILE A 26 -5.76 -16.47 12.69
N ARG A 27 -6.15 -16.28 11.41
CA ARG A 27 -6.64 -15.02 10.85
C ARG A 27 -5.73 -13.85 11.16
N LEU A 28 -4.47 -13.91 10.73
CA LEU A 28 -3.50 -12.83 10.93
C LEU A 28 -4.01 -11.50 10.34
N ARG A 29 -3.84 -10.43 11.11
CA ARG A 29 -4.07 -9.04 10.72
C ARG A 29 -2.84 -8.20 11.07
N TYR A 30 -2.41 -7.34 10.17
CA TYR A 30 -1.34 -6.38 10.44
C TYR A 30 -1.47 -5.11 9.61
N LEU A 31 -0.80 -4.05 10.08
CA LEU A 31 -0.68 -2.79 9.35
C LEU A 31 0.53 -2.82 8.41
N SER A 32 0.33 -2.33 7.19
CA SER A 32 1.35 -2.27 6.15
C SER A 32 1.30 -0.95 5.39
N PRO A 33 2.44 -0.33 5.07
CA PRO A 33 2.46 0.85 4.20
C PRO A 33 2.14 0.54 2.74
N THR A 34 2.11 -0.75 2.35
CA THR A 34 1.87 -1.17 0.97
C THR A 34 0.91 -2.34 0.92
N PHE A 35 0.04 -2.36 -0.09
CA PHE A 35 -0.81 -3.49 -0.44
C PHE A 35 -1.05 -3.53 -1.95
N VAL A 36 -0.67 -4.62 -2.61
CA VAL A 36 -0.89 -4.79 -4.06
C VAL A 36 -2.21 -5.52 -4.29
N ASP A 37 -3.17 -4.86 -4.93
CA ASP A 37 -4.44 -5.45 -5.30
C ASP A 37 -4.47 -5.78 -6.80
N TYR A 38 -4.19 -7.05 -7.12
CA TYR A 38 -4.16 -7.54 -8.50
C TYR A 38 -5.55 -7.58 -9.19
N THR A 39 -6.63 -7.32 -8.44
CA THR A 39 -7.98 -7.17 -9.02
C THR A 39 -8.19 -5.79 -9.66
N LYS A 40 -7.30 -4.82 -9.39
CA LYS A 40 -7.41 -3.47 -9.94
C LYS A 40 -6.92 -3.38 -11.40
N PRO A 41 -7.65 -2.69 -12.29
CA PRO A 41 -7.23 -2.47 -13.68
C PRO A 41 -5.86 -1.77 -13.80
N LEU A 42 -5.58 -0.78 -12.93
CA LEU A 42 -4.29 -0.09 -12.89
C LEU A 42 -3.12 -1.05 -12.64
N VAL A 43 -3.25 -1.92 -11.64
CA VAL A 43 -2.24 -2.91 -11.28
C VAL A 43 -2.05 -3.92 -12.40
N ARG A 44 -3.12 -4.46 -12.97
CA ARG A 44 -3.02 -5.38 -14.12
C ARG A 44 -2.30 -4.76 -15.31
N ARG A 45 -2.61 -3.49 -15.63
CA ARG A 45 -1.95 -2.76 -16.72
C ARG A 45 -0.46 -2.54 -16.42
N PHE A 46 -0.12 -2.13 -15.20
CA PHE A 46 1.26 -1.96 -14.76
C PHE A 46 2.06 -3.27 -14.89
N VAL A 47 1.54 -4.36 -14.32
CA VAL A 47 2.16 -5.69 -14.38
C VAL A 47 2.33 -6.16 -15.82
N GLY A 48 1.29 -6.04 -16.65
CA GLY A 48 1.35 -6.40 -18.06
C GLY A 48 2.46 -5.62 -18.79
N LYS A 49 2.51 -4.30 -18.61
CA LYS A 49 3.52 -3.48 -19.29
C LYS A 49 4.93 -3.76 -18.80
N TYR A 50 5.09 -4.04 -17.50
CA TYR A 50 6.36 -4.41 -16.92
C TYR A 50 6.88 -5.71 -17.53
N ARG A 51 6.02 -6.75 -17.64
CA ARG A 51 6.37 -8.03 -18.27
C ARG A 51 6.78 -7.87 -19.74
N GLU A 52 6.05 -7.08 -20.51
CA GLU A 52 6.39 -6.79 -21.91
C GLU A 52 7.77 -6.14 -22.06
N THR A 53 8.13 -5.26 -21.12
CA THR A 53 9.33 -4.42 -21.22
C THR A 53 10.57 -5.12 -20.66
N PHE A 54 10.42 -5.86 -19.55
CA PHE A 54 11.53 -6.42 -18.79
C PHE A 54 11.55 -7.95 -18.77
N SER A 55 10.58 -8.62 -19.41
CA SER A 55 10.46 -10.08 -19.43
C SER A 55 10.49 -10.73 -18.05
N GLY A 56 9.90 -10.07 -17.04
CA GLY A 56 9.91 -10.51 -15.65
C GLY A 56 8.74 -9.96 -14.83
N GLU A 57 8.64 -10.41 -13.58
CA GLU A 57 7.62 -9.92 -12.64
C GLU A 57 8.07 -8.64 -11.91
N PRO A 58 7.15 -7.68 -11.70
CA PRO A 58 7.47 -6.51 -10.89
C PRO A 58 7.65 -6.91 -9.42
N SER A 59 8.76 -6.47 -8.83
CA SER A 59 9.00 -6.59 -7.39
C SER A 59 8.19 -5.54 -6.61
N GLN A 60 8.20 -5.64 -5.28
CA GLN A 60 7.68 -4.57 -4.42
C GLN A 60 8.36 -3.22 -4.71
N PHE A 61 9.68 -3.23 -4.98
CA PHE A 61 10.43 -2.03 -5.32
C PHE A 61 10.04 -1.47 -6.71
N SER A 62 9.69 -2.33 -7.65
CA SER A 62 9.21 -1.92 -8.99
C SER A 62 7.91 -1.12 -8.87
N HIS A 63 6.95 -1.59 -8.07
CA HIS A 63 5.73 -0.85 -7.77
C HIS A 63 6.02 0.46 -7.02
N GLN A 64 6.98 0.45 -6.08
CA GLN A 64 7.30 1.62 -5.24
C GLN A 64 7.92 2.74 -6.08
N GLY A 65 8.86 2.39 -6.96
CA GLY A 65 9.47 3.33 -7.88
C GLY A 65 8.43 3.95 -8.82
N TYR A 66 7.50 3.15 -9.33
CA TYR A 66 6.39 3.63 -10.14
C TYR A 66 5.48 4.58 -9.37
N ASP A 67 4.99 4.17 -8.21
CA ASP A 67 4.05 4.94 -7.39
C ASP A 67 4.64 6.29 -6.96
N VAL A 68 5.86 6.30 -6.44
CA VAL A 68 6.55 7.52 -6.01
C VAL A 68 6.77 8.45 -7.20
N SER A 69 7.31 7.94 -8.30
CA SER A 69 7.61 8.78 -9.47
C SER A 69 6.35 9.34 -10.09
N TYR A 70 5.34 8.50 -10.31
CA TYR A 70 4.09 8.90 -10.94
C TYR A 70 3.34 9.92 -10.10
N TYR A 71 3.26 9.71 -8.78
CA TYR A 71 2.58 10.64 -7.88
C TYR A 71 3.25 12.02 -7.86
N PHE A 72 4.55 12.10 -7.56
CA PHE A 72 5.22 13.38 -7.40
C PHE A 72 5.46 14.12 -8.71
N LEU A 73 5.69 13.42 -9.82
CA LEU A 73 5.79 14.07 -11.13
C LEU A 73 4.42 14.58 -11.60
N SER A 74 3.33 13.87 -11.32
CA SER A 74 1.98 14.35 -11.65
C SER A 74 1.60 15.57 -10.80
N ALA A 75 1.95 15.57 -9.50
CA ALA A 75 1.77 16.73 -8.63
C ALA A 75 2.60 17.94 -9.11
N LEU A 76 3.86 17.72 -9.50
CA LEU A 76 4.73 18.76 -10.05
C LEU A 76 4.17 19.31 -11.37
N TYR A 77 3.68 18.44 -12.26
CA TYR A 77 3.06 18.86 -13.52
C TYR A 77 1.81 19.70 -13.29
N GLN A 78 0.97 19.33 -12.31
CA GLN A 78 -0.30 19.99 -12.04
C GLN A 78 -0.17 21.30 -11.25
N TYR A 79 0.72 21.34 -10.24
CA TYR A 79 0.81 22.46 -9.29
C TYR A 79 2.12 23.24 -9.38
N GLY A 80 3.05 22.82 -10.23
CA GLY A 80 4.36 23.44 -10.37
C GLY A 80 5.29 23.16 -9.18
N LYS A 81 6.41 23.89 -9.14
CA LYS A 81 7.50 23.69 -8.17
C LYS A 81 7.08 23.73 -6.68
N ASP A 82 5.96 24.38 -6.38
CA ASP A 82 5.45 24.57 -5.01
C ASP A 82 4.33 23.58 -4.65
N PHE A 83 4.22 22.46 -5.38
CA PHE A 83 3.18 21.42 -5.22
C PHE A 83 3.04 20.85 -3.80
N ARG A 84 4.07 20.98 -2.95
CA ARG A 84 4.11 20.39 -1.60
C ARG A 84 2.90 20.79 -0.75
N ALA A 85 2.45 22.05 -0.87
CA ALA A 85 1.28 22.56 -0.14
C ALA A 85 -0.05 21.96 -0.62
N CYS A 86 -0.07 21.40 -1.85
CA CYS A 86 -1.25 20.82 -2.48
C CYS A 86 -1.38 19.30 -2.23
N LEU A 87 -0.33 18.65 -1.70
CA LEU A 87 -0.32 17.20 -1.45
C LEU A 87 -1.45 16.69 -0.55
N PRO A 88 -1.88 17.39 0.52
CA PRO A 88 -3.01 16.95 1.32
C PRO A 88 -4.32 16.83 0.54
N SER A 89 -4.47 17.61 -0.54
CA SER A 89 -5.63 17.64 -1.42
C SER A 89 -5.43 16.87 -2.73
N TYR A 90 -4.43 15.99 -2.80
CA TYR A 90 -4.06 15.27 -4.02
C TYR A 90 -4.20 13.74 -3.89
N PRO A 91 -5.43 13.21 -3.76
CA PRO A 91 -5.63 11.77 -3.75
C PRO A 91 -5.36 11.18 -5.14
N MET A 92 -4.62 10.07 -5.19
CA MET A 92 -4.27 9.40 -6.44
C MET A 92 -4.36 7.89 -6.25
N GLU A 93 -5.01 7.20 -7.18
CA GLU A 93 -4.94 5.75 -7.21
C GLU A 93 -3.56 5.32 -7.74
N LEU A 94 -2.91 4.45 -6.98
CA LEU A 94 -1.57 3.92 -7.25
C LEU A 94 -1.57 2.40 -7.19
N THR A 95 -0.43 1.79 -7.49
CA THR A 95 -0.34 0.33 -7.67
C THR A 95 -0.22 -0.44 -6.36
N GLN A 96 0.43 0.13 -5.34
CA GLN A 96 0.56 -0.49 -4.02
C GLN A 96 0.48 0.48 -2.84
N MET A 97 0.77 1.76 -3.04
CA MET A 97 0.78 2.78 -1.99
C MET A 97 -0.55 3.55 -1.96
N ASP A 98 -0.86 4.17 -0.83
CA ASP A 98 -1.85 5.23 -0.73
C ASP A 98 -1.16 6.42 -0.07
N PHE A 99 -1.23 7.60 -0.69
CA PHE A 99 -0.59 8.80 -0.18
C PHE A 99 -1.65 9.73 0.40
N ARG A 100 -1.60 9.90 1.72
CA ARG A 100 -2.43 10.81 2.53
C ARG A 100 -1.49 11.68 3.33
N PHE A 101 -0.99 12.73 2.68
CA PHE A 101 -0.04 13.65 3.29
C PHE A 101 -0.74 14.66 4.18
N SER A 102 -0.21 14.86 5.38
CA SER A 102 -0.53 16.02 6.20
C SER A 102 0.75 16.64 6.74
N ARG A 103 0.68 17.92 7.08
CA ARG A 103 1.81 18.66 7.65
C ARG A 103 1.93 18.28 9.12
N VAL A 104 3.11 17.80 9.53
CA VAL A 104 3.33 17.33 10.91
C VAL A 104 3.38 18.49 11.90
N THR A 105 4.04 19.59 11.52
CA THR A 105 4.09 20.83 12.32
C THR A 105 4.09 22.07 11.41
N PRO A 106 3.72 23.27 11.90
CA PRO A 106 3.70 24.50 11.10
C PRO A 106 5.02 24.83 10.39
N MET A 107 6.15 24.43 10.96
CA MET A 107 7.49 24.60 10.38
C MET A 107 8.14 23.29 9.88
N GLY A 108 7.42 22.16 9.98
CA GLY A 108 7.94 20.83 9.65
C GLY A 108 7.68 20.38 8.20
N GLY A 109 7.90 19.09 7.97
CA GLY A 109 7.60 18.43 6.70
C GLY A 109 6.17 17.86 6.62
N TYR A 110 5.92 17.14 5.53
CA TYR A 110 4.72 16.34 5.33
C TYR A 110 5.00 14.87 5.64
N MET A 111 4.04 14.19 6.23
CA MET A 111 4.10 12.74 6.49
C MET A 111 2.92 12.06 5.83
N ASN A 112 3.17 10.90 5.20
CA ASN A 112 2.09 10.03 4.77
C ASN A 112 1.55 9.27 5.98
N HIS A 113 0.26 9.40 6.25
CA HIS A 113 -0.39 8.71 7.37
C HIS A 113 -1.09 7.40 6.97
N SER A 114 -1.15 7.09 5.69
CA SER A 114 -1.90 5.95 5.20
C SER A 114 -1.23 4.60 5.51
N LEU A 115 -1.99 3.68 6.10
CA LEU A 115 -1.60 2.29 6.35
C LEU A 115 -2.74 1.34 5.99
N PHE A 116 -2.44 0.29 5.22
CA PHE A 116 -3.39 -0.77 4.89
C PHE A 116 -3.52 -1.78 6.02
N ILE A 117 -4.73 -2.28 6.23
CA ILE A 117 -5.02 -3.41 7.13
C ILE A 117 -5.00 -4.69 6.30
N THR A 118 -3.86 -5.37 6.26
CA THR A 118 -3.73 -6.66 5.56
C THR A 118 -4.32 -7.79 6.39
N ALA A 119 -5.12 -8.64 5.75
CA ALA A 119 -5.86 -9.72 6.37
C ALA A 119 -5.70 -11.05 5.66
N TYR A 120 -5.23 -12.06 6.41
CA TYR A 120 -5.20 -13.45 5.99
C TYR A 120 -6.54 -14.10 6.38
N GLU A 121 -7.36 -14.49 5.41
CA GLU A 121 -8.65 -15.12 5.65
C GLU A 121 -8.59 -16.64 5.55
N ARG A 122 -9.53 -17.35 6.18
CA ARG A 122 -9.52 -18.83 6.25
C ARG A 122 -9.72 -19.52 4.90
N ASN A 123 -10.23 -18.81 3.91
CA ASN A 123 -10.37 -19.27 2.53
C ASN A 123 -9.09 -19.06 1.70
N PHE A 124 -7.96 -18.75 2.35
CA PHE A 124 -6.68 -18.45 1.74
C PHE A 124 -6.58 -17.12 0.99
N ASP A 125 -7.60 -16.26 1.09
CA ASP A 125 -7.50 -14.90 0.57
C ASP A 125 -6.60 -14.03 1.45
N ILE A 126 -5.86 -13.13 0.79
CA ILE A 126 -5.17 -12.02 1.44
C ILE A 126 -5.86 -10.75 0.95
N VAL A 127 -6.58 -10.08 1.84
CA VAL A 127 -7.40 -8.91 1.50
C VAL A 127 -6.94 -7.68 2.25
N ASN A 128 -7.22 -6.52 1.66
CA ASN A 128 -7.16 -5.24 2.36
C ASN A 128 -8.51 -4.99 3.04
N MET A 129 -8.55 -4.96 4.37
CA MET A 129 -9.78 -4.67 5.13
C MET A 129 -10.09 -3.18 5.27
N GLY A 130 -9.18 -2.30 4.83
CA GLY A 130 -9.35 -0.86 4.91
C GLY A 130 -8.01 -0.16 5.15
N THR A 131 -8.07 1.17 5.19
CA THR A 131 -6.88 2.01 5.30
C THR A 131 -7.00 2.94 6.50
N LEU A 132 -6.06 2.85 7.44
CA LEU A 132 -5.93 3.77 8.56
C LEU A 132 -5.19 5.04 8.13
N GLY A 133 -5.47 6.17 8.79
CA GLY A 133 -4.84 7.46 8.48
C GLY A 133 -5.49 8.23 7.33
N SER A 134 -6.58 7.71 6.76
CA SER A 134 -7.62 8.58 6.20
C SER A 134 -8.38 9.15 7.40
N GLU A 135 -8.32 10.45 7.64
CA GLU A 135 -9.18 11.05 8.65
C GLU A 135 -10.63 10.70 8.30
N ALA A 136 -11.31 10.05 9.24
CA ALA A 136 -12.76 9.97 9.24
C ALA A 136 -13.27 11.39 9.45
N LYS A 137 -13.70 12.01 8.33
CA LYS A 137 -14.50 13.24 8.22
C LYS A 137 -14.20 14.39 9.19
#